data_AF-A0A2P4YF56-F1
#
_entry.id   AF-A0A2P4YF56-F1
#
_cell.length_a   1.000
_cell.length_b   1.000
_cell.length_c   1.000
_cell.angle_alpha   90.00
_cell.angle_beta   90.00
_cell.angle_gamma   90.00
#
_symmetry.space_group_name_H-M   'P 1'
#
loop_
_entity.id
_entity.type
_entity.pdbx_description
1 polymer ?
#
loop_
_entity_poly.entity_id
_entity_poly.type
_entity_poly.pdbx_seq_one_letter_code
_entity_poly.pdbx_strand_id
1 'polypeptide(L)'
;MTDGIEALLLQLKRYTSYHGTLEVLPGDVRVIHAPKENGQMEEDKLTWILQARGSVSMRISRDTLMLVYPHILRHHDDLTQRIVGQTIEPEFTATFHFNAHAKVTKLEQHVDFAGAFFQLLRNAQDVATLLDGALISPFSELGLDPQGTMAESALTRGSKQLSLKFILL
;
A
#
# COMPACT_ATOMS: atom_id res chain seq x y z
N MET A 1 0.37 -13.73 18.72
CA MET A 1 -0.21 -12.41 18.44
C MET A 1 0.95 -11.54 18.01
N THR A 2 1.07 -11.24 16.73
CA THR A 2 2.01 -10.20 16.28
C THR A 2 1.46 -8.85 16.76
N ASP A 3 2.30 -8.07 17.44
CA ASP A 3 1.94 -6.71 17.84
C ASP A 3 1.69 -5.86 16.57
N GLY A 4 0.84 -4.83 16.64
CA GLY A 4 0.53 -3.97 15.48
C GLY A 4 1.79 -3.33 14.89
N ILE A 5 2.80 -3.09 15.73
CA ILE A 5 4.13 -2.61 15.33
C ILE A 5 4.87 -3.66 14.48
N GLU A 6 4.82 -4.93 14.87
CA GLU A 6 5.48 -6.00 14.11
C GLU A 6 4.83 -6.19 12.74
N ALA A 7 3.50 -6.12 12.68
CA ALA A 7 2.76 -6.18 11.41
C ALA A 7 3.15 -5.02 10.48
N LEU A 8 3.26 -3.80 11.01
CA LEU A 8 3.72 -2.63 10.26
C LEU A 8 5.16 -2.80 9.76
N LEU A 9 6.08 -3.16 10.64
CA LEU A 9 7.49 -3.35 10.29
C LEU A 9 7.67 -4.46 9.26
N LEU A 10 6.86 -5.53 9.37
CA LEU A 10 6.83 -6.60 8.39
C LEU A 10 6.37 -6.08 7.03
N GLN A 11 5.28 -5.33 6.95
CA GLN A 11 4.80 -4.78 5.67
C GLN A 11 5.79 -3.78 5.09
N LEU A 12 6.37 -2.89 5.91
CA LEU A 12 7.42 -1.97 5.47
C LEU A 12 8.60 -2.73 4.88
N LYS A 13 9.06 -3.81 5.53
CA LYS A 13 10.12 -4.67 5.02
C LYS A 13 9.73 -5.30 3.68
N ARG A 14 8.51 -5.85 3.56
CA ARG A 14 8.06 -6.48 2.30
C ARG A 14 8.05 -5.47 1.15
N TYR A 15 7.49 -4.29 1.36
CA TYR A 15 7.49 -3.22 0.36
C TYR A 15 8.91 -2.81 -0.06
N THR A 16 9.84 -2.66 0.88
CA THR A 16 11.21 -2.21 0.55
C THR A 16 12.13 -3.32 0.04
N SER A 17 11.80 -4.60 0.27
CA SER A 17 12.69 -5.72 -0.09
C SER A 17 12.17 -6.64 -1.19
N TYR A 18 10.87 -6.61 -1.54
CA TYR A 18 10.32 -7.49 -2.58
C TYR A 18 10.54 -6.93 -3.99
N HIS A 19 10.79 -5.63 -4.11
CA HIS A 19 10.98 -4.93 -5.38
C HIS A 19 12.46 -4.63 -5.63
N GLY A 20 12.85 -4.55 -6.90
CA GLY A 20 14.24 -4.21 -7.26
C GLY A 20 14.59 -2.77 -6.86
N THR A 21 13.63 -1.86 -6.99
CA THR A 21 13.65 -0.49 -6.47
C THR A 21 12.25 -0.11 -6.02
N LEU A 22 12.15 0.81 -5.06
CA LEU A 22 10.90 1.40 -4.59
C LEU A 22 11.16 2.88 -4.26
N GLU A 23 10.56 3.78 -5.02
CA GLU A 23 10.66 5.22 -4.82
C GLU A 23 9.26 5.81 -4.67
N VAL A 24 9.03 6.57 -3.60
CA VAL A 24 7.76 7.27 -3.39
C VAL A 24 7.92 8.70 -3.89
N LEU A 25 7.14 9.06 -4.91
CA LEU A 25 7.13 10.37 -5.52
C LEU A 25 5.94 11.15 -4.98
N PRO A 26 6.15 12.10 -4.05
CA PRO A 26 5.06 12.88 -3.50
C PRO A 26 4.48 13.80 -4.58
N GLY A 27 3.16 13.86 -4.64
CA GLY A 27 2.44 14.81 -5.47
C GLY A 27 1.85 15.93 -4.61
N ASP A 28 0.55 15.85 -4.37
CA ASP A 28 -0.24 16.91 -3.76
C ASP A 28 -0.84 16.45 -2.42
N VAL A 29 -1.02 17.39 -1.49
CA VAL A 29 -1.63 17.15 -0.18
C VAL A 29 -2.72 18.16 0.05
N ARG A 30 -3.91 17.66 0.42
CA ARG A 30 -5.08 18.51 0.70
C ARG A 30 -5.72 18.16 2.02
N VAL A 31 -6.26 19.18 2.68
CA VAL A 31 -7.18 19.00 3.81
C VAL A 31 -8.57 18.69 3.23
N ILE A 32 -9.06 17.49 3.51
CA ILE A 32 -10.41 17.03 3.12
C ILE A 32 -11.43 17.45 4.19
N HIS A 33 -11.03 17.39 5.45
CA HIS A 33 -11.84 17.81 6.57
C HIS A 33 -10.97 18.47 7.64
N ALA A 34 -11.45 19.60 8.15
CA ALA A 34 -10.97 20.22 9.37
C ALA A 34 -12.19 20.52 10.26
N PRO A 35 -12.06 20.39 11.60
CA PRO A 35 -13.11 20.77 12.52
C PRO A 35 -13.45 22.26 12.36
N LYS A 36 -14.73 22.60 12.47
CA LYS A 36 -15.17 24.00 12.54
C LYS A 36 -15.10 24.49 13.99
N GLU A 37 -14.60 25.70 14.20
CA GLU A 37 -14.67 26.39 15.49
C GLU A 37 -16.12 26.80 15.80
N ASN A 38 -16.95 25.83 16.15
CA ASN A 38 -18.27 26.07 16.68
C ASN A 38 -18.20 25.55 18.11
N GLY A 39 -17.98 26.44 19.07
CA GLY A 39 -17.67 26.12 20.46
C GLY A 39 -18.53 24.99 21.03
N GLN A 40 -17.90 24.15 21.87
CA GLN A 40 -18.42 22.93 22.53
C GLN A 40 -18.14 21.57 21.86
N MET A 41 -17.17 21.43 20.94
CA MET A 41 -16.59 20.11 20.70
C MET A 41 -15.51 19.82 21.75
N GLU A 42 -15.62 18.68 22.45
CA GLU A 42 -14.52 18.14 23.23
C GLU A 42 -13.31 17.95 22.32
N GLU A 43 -12.18 18.52 22.72
CA GLU A 43 -10.93 18.55 21.94
C GLU A 43 -10.50 17.14 21.49
N ASP A 44 -10.71 16.13 22.34
CA ASP A 44 -10.41 14.72 22.05
C ASP A 44 -11.25 14.09 20.93
N LYS A 45 -12.37 14.73 20.53
CA LYS A 45 -13.22 14.27 19.42
C LYS A 45 -12.89 14.95 18.09
N LEU A 46 -12.02 15.96 18.09
CA LEU A 46 -11.62 16.65 16.88
C LEU A 46 -10.81 15.74 15.97
N THR A 47 -11.21 15.69 14.69
CA THR A 47 -10.53 14.91 13.66
C THR A 47 -10.19 15.79 12.47
N TRP A 48 -8.97 15.68 11.95
CA TRP A 48 -8.57 16.25 10.66
C TRP A 48 -8.38 15.11 9.67
N ILE A 49 -8.84 15.30 8.45
CA ILE A 49 -8.65 14.32 7.38
C ILE A 49 -7.82 14.98 6.30
N LEU A 50 -6.63 14.46 6.08
CA LEU A 50 -5.73 14.88 5.00
C LEU A 50 -5.68 13.78 3.95
N GLN A 51 -5.63 14.17 2.68
CA GLN A 51 -5.40 13.27 1.57
C GLN A 51 -4.12 13.67 0.85
N ALA A 52 -3.20 12.72 0.72
CA ALA A 52 -2.02 12.84 -0.12
C ALA A 52 -2.21 12.02 -1.40
N ARG A 53 -1.70 12.52 -2.51
CA ARG A 53 -1.61 11.80 -3.79
C ARG A 53 -0.18 11.83 -4.30
N GLY A 54 0.20 10.82 -5.05
CA GLY A 54 1.51 10.73 -5.66
C GLY A 54 1.61 9.48 -6.52
N SER A 55 2.83 9.08 -6.83
CA SER A 55 3.12 7.80 -7.49
C SER A 55 4.22 7.04 -6.78
N VAL A 56 4.28 5.74 -7.03
CA VAL A 56 5.37 4.88 -6.58
C VAL A 56 6.08 4.36 -7.81
N SER A 57 7.37 4.65 -7.99
CA SER A 57 8.17 4.01 -9.02
C SER A 57 8.75 2.71 -8.47
N MET A 58 8.42 1.58 -9.10
CA MET A 58 8.91 0.27 -8.66
C MET A 58 9.39 -0.60 -9.80
N ARG A 59 10.57 -1.20 -9.61
CA ARG A 59 11.12 -2.20 -10.54
C ARG A 59 10.68 -3.60 -10.15
N ILE A 60 10.02 -4.29 -11.08
CA ILE A 60 9.59 -5.69 -10.91
C ILE A 60 10.82 -6.59 -11.00
N SER A 61 11.23 -7.18 -9.88
CA SER A 61 12.36 -8.10 -9.81
C SER A 61 11.89 -9.56 -9.91
N ARG A 62 12.85 -10.50 -10.02
CA ARG A 62 12.52 -11.92 -9.89
C ARG A 62 11.93 -12.24 -8.52
N ASP A 63 12.40 -11.57 -7.47
CA ASP A 63 11.85 -11.69 -6.12
C ASP A 63 10.42 -11.16 -6.04
N THR A 64 10.10 -10.06 -6.74
CA THR A 64 8.71 -9.58 -6.86
C THR A 64 7.81 -10.68 -7.42
N LEU A 65 8.25 -11.37 -8.47
CA LEU A 65 7.48 -12.47 -9.04
C LEU A 65 7.36 -13.66 -8.10
N MET A 66 8.43 -14.04 -7.40
CA MET A 66 8.37 -15.15 -6.44
C MET A 66 7.48 -14.87 -5.23
N LEU A 67 7.45 -13.61 -4.77
CA LEU A 67 6.86 -13.24 -3.47
C LEU A 67 5.49 -12.57 -3.60
N VAL A 68 5.19 -11.97 -4.75
CA VAL A 68 3.93 -11.25 -5.01
C VAL A 68 3.12 -11.91 -6.13
N TYR A 69 3.75 -12.39 -7.21
CA TYR A 69 3.06 -12.98 -8.36
C TYR A 69 3.49 -14.43 -8.66
N PRO A 70 3.53 -15.34 -7.67
CA PRO A 70 4.09 -16.68 -7.86
C PRO A 70 3.32 -17.51 -8.89
N HIS A 71 2.04 -17.22 -9.12
CA HIS A 71 1.22 -17.87 -10.15
C HIS A 71 1.70 -17.52 -11.56
N ILE A 72 2.10 -16.27 -11.80
CA ILE A 72 2.65 -15.83 -13.09
C ILE A 72 3.96 -16.54 -13.39
N LEU A 73 4.85 -16.64 -12.39
CA LEU A 73 6.12 -17.34 -12.56
C LEU A 73 5.96 -18.85 -12.84
N ARG A 74 4.86 -19.47 -12.40
CA ARG A 74 4.63 -20.92 -12.55
C ARG A 74 3.89 -21.29 -13.82
N HIS A 75 3.02 -20.42 -14.31
CA HIS A 75 2.02 -20.78 -15.32
C HIS A 75 2.04 -19.88 -16.56
N HIS A 76 2.74 -18.74 -16.51
CA HIS A 76 2.69 -17.71 -17.54
C HIS A 76 4.11 -17.19 -17.86
N ASP A 77 4.91 -18.01 -18.53
CA ASP A 77 6.29 -17.67 -18.92
C ASP A 77 6.36 -16.43 -19.83
N ASP A 78 5.41 -16.28 -20.73
CA ASP A 78 5.31 -15.13 -21.63
C ASP A 78 5.06 -13.82 -20.87
N LEU A 79 4.14 -13.82 -19.90
CA LEU A 79 3.89 -12.67 -19.03
C LEU A 79 5.09 -12.40 -18.14
N THR A 80 5.71 -13.43 -17.58
CA THR A 80 6.94 -13.33 -16.76
C THR A 80 8.03 -12.58 -17.52
N GLN A 81 8.31 -12.96 -18.78
CA GLN A 81 9.34 -12.31 -19.59
C GLN A 81 9.01 -10.85 -19.92
N ARG A 82 7.73 -10.50 -20.05
CA ARG A 82 7.29 -9.14 -20.38
C ARG A 82 7.40 -8.18 -19.19
N ILE A 83 7.22 -8.66 -17.97
CA ILE A 83 7.18 -7.80 -16.77
C ILE A 83 8.49 -7.79 -15.98
N VAL A 84 9.27 -8.88 -16.00
CA VAL A 84 10.49 -8.96 -15.20
C VAL A 84 11.51 -7.91 -15.66
N GLY A 85 12.08 -7.18 -14.69
CA GLY A 85 13.02 -6.10 -14.93
C GLY A 85 12.40 -4.79 -15.41
N GLN A 86 11.08 -4.73 -15.66
CA GLN A 86 10.39 -3.50 -16.00
C GLN A 86 10.15 -2.63 -14.76
N THR A 87 10.05 -1.32 -14.98
CA THR A 87 9.60 -0.37 -13.97
C THR A 87 8.17 0.04 -14.26
N ILE A 88 7.33 0.04 -13.22
CA ILE A 88 5.96 0.57 -13.27
C ILE A 88 5.83 1.75 -12.32
N GLU A 89 4.87 2.63 -12.60
CA GLU A 89 4.61 3.84 -11.80
C GLU A 89 3.13 3.93 -11.40
N PRO A 90 2.63 3.06 -10.52
CA PRO A 90 1.27 3.19 -9.99
C PRO A 90 1.08 4.50 -9.24
N GLU A 91 -0.05 5.15 -9.51
CA GLU A 91 -0.55 6.26 -8.70
C GLU A 91 -1.06 5.74 -7.35
N PHE A 92 -0.93 6.54 -6.30
CA PHE A 92 -1.49 6.24 -5.00
C PHE A 92 -2.26 7.41 -4.42
N THR A 93 -3.22 7.07 -3.54
CA THR A 93 -3.88 8.01 -2.63
C THR A 93 -3.74 7.48 -1.21
N ALA A 94 -3.32 8.35 -0.28
CA ALA A 94 -3.25 8.05 1.15
C ALA A 94 -4.12 9.03 1.94
N THR A 95 -5.05 8.52 2.74
CA THR A 95 -5.93 9.30 3.60
C THR A 95 -5.51 9.13 5.07
N PHE A 96 -5.19 10.23 5.72
CA PHE A 96 -4.72 10.29 7.09
C PHE A 96 -5.79 10.94 7.98
N HIS A 97 -6.16 10.26 9.07
CA HIS A 97 -7.01 10.81 10.11
C HIS A 97 -6.17 11.21 11.30
N PHE A 98 -6.08 12.50 11.61
CA PHE A 98 -5.39 13.02 12.78
C PHE A 98 -6.37 13.34 13.89
N ASN A 99 -5.99 13.06 15.13
CA ASN A 99 -6.68 13.60 16.31
C ASN A 99 -6.12 14.99 16.69
N ALA A 100 -6.69 15.63 17.72
CA ALA A 100 -6.24 16.93 18.24
C ALA A 100 -4.78 16.98 18.67
N HIS A 101 -4.18 15.83 18.98
CA HIS A 101 -2.76 15.72 19.36
C HIS A 101 -1.83 15.54 18.15
N ALA A 102 -2.32 15.81 16.93
CA ALA A 102 -1.62 15.59 15.67
C ALA A 102 -1.11 14.15 15.47
N LYS A 103 -1.78 13.16 16.10
CA LYS A 103 -1.46 11.74 15.91
C LYS A 103 -2.35 11.14 14.84
N VAL A 104 -1.75 10.39 13.92
CA VAL A 104 -2.51 9.57 12.97
C VAL A 104 -3.21 8.45 13.73
N THR A 105 -4.53 8.45 13.67
CA THR A 105 -5.41 7.45 14.29
C THR A 105 -5.88 6.41 13.27
N LYS A 106 -5.89 6.76 11.99
CA LYS A 106 -6.20 5.86 10.86
C LYS A 106 -5.43 6.29 9.62
N LEU A 107 -4.91 5.31 8.89
CA LEU A 107 -4.31 5.47 7.57
C LEU A 107 -5.03 4.53 6.60
N GLU A 108 -5.50 5.08 5.49
CA GLU A 108 -6.00 4.31 4.35
C GLU A 108 -5.11 4.57 3.15
N GLN A 109 -4.68 3.53 2.45
CA GLN A 109 -3.86 3.64 1.26
C GLN A 109 -4.49 2.87 0.11
N HIS A 110 -4.51 3.50 -1.07
CA HIS A 110 -4.93 2.89 -2.31
C HIS A 110 -3.83 3.09 -3.35
N VAL A 111 -3.50 2.04 -4.10
CA VAL A 111 -2.45 2.03 -5.13
C VAL A 111 -3.02 1.42 -6.41
N ASP A 112 -2.93 2.13 -7.53
CA ASP A 112 -3.48 1.70 -8.82
C ASP A 112 -2.51 0.80 -9.60
N PHE A 113 -2.33 -0.44 -9.12
CA PHE A 113 -1.55 -1.44 -9.82
C PHE A 113 -2.16 -1.80 -11.19
N ALA A 114 -3.49 -1.84 -11.30
CA ALA A 114 -4.17 -2.20 -12.53
C ALA A 114 -3.87 -1.19 -13.65
N GLY A 115 -3.98 0.11 -13.37
CA GLY A 115 -3.62 1.17 -14.30
C GLY A 115 -2.15 1.11 -14.70
N ALA A 116 -1.24 0.93 -13.75
CA ALA A 116 0.20 0.85 -14.02
C ALA A 116 0.57 -0.35 -14.91
N PHE A 117 0.05 -1.54 -14.61
CA PHE A 117 0.28 -2.71 -15.44
C PHE A 117 -0.42 -2.63 -16.79
N PHE A 118 -1.57 -1.97 -16.88
CA PHE A 118 -2.22 -1.73 -18.17
C PHE A 118 -1.38 -0.83 -19.08
N GLN A 119 -0.72 0.19 -18.52
CA GLN A 119 0.23 1.02 -19.28
C GLN A 119 1.43 0.21 -19.80
N LEU A 120 1.90 -0.78 -19.04
CA LEU A 120 3.00 -1.65 -19.44
C LEU A 120 2.56 -2.71 -20.47
N LEU A 121 1.50 -3.46 -20.17
CA LEU A 121 1.10 -4.66 -20.92
C LEU A 121 0.19 -4.35 -22.10
N ARG A 122 -0.54 -3.23 -22.07
CA ARG A 122 -1.51 -2.79 -23.09
C ARG A 122 -2.59 -3.84 -23.41
N ASN A 123 -2.88 -4.73 -22.46
CA ASN A 123 -3.85 -5.81 -22.59
C ASN A 123 -4.55 -6.03 -21.24
N ALA A 124 -5.86 -5.79 -21.21
CA ALA A 124 -6.66 -5.91 -19.99
C ALA A 124 -6.75 -7.35 -19.47
N GLN A 125 -6.76 -8.35 -20.35
CA GLN A 125 -6.79 -9.76 -19.97
C GLN A 125 -5.49 -10.19 -19.29
N ASP A 126 -4.35 -9.69 -19.79
CA ASP A 126 -3.04 -9.95 -19.19
C ASP A 126 -2.94 -9.31 -17.80
N VAL A 127 -3.45 -8.07 -17.64
CA VAL A 127 -3.50 -7.39 -16.33
C VAL A 127 -4.40 -8.15 -15.36
N ALA A 128 -5.57 -8.58 -15.80
CA ALA A 128 -6.49 -9.37 -14.97
C ALA A 128 -5.80 -10.67 -14.52
N THR A 129 -5.18 -11.40 -15.44
CA THR A 129 -4.43 -12.63 -15.14
C THR A 129 -3.30 -12.38 -14.14
N LEU A 130 -2.58 -11.26 -14.29
CA LEU A 130 -1.52 -10.85 -13.38
C LEU A 130 -2.04 -10.58 -11.96
N LEU A 131 -3.16 -9.88 -11.82
CA LEU A 131 -3.70 -9.48 -10.52
C LEU A 131 -4.53 -10.56 -9.82
N ASP A 132 -5.21 -11.45 -10.56
CA ASP A 132 -6.18 -12.43 -10.01
C ASP A 132 -5.56 -13.43 -9.02
N GLY A 133 -4.28 -13.78 -9.22
CA GLY A 133 -3.53 -14.66 -8.30
C GLY A 133 -2.50 -13.93 -7.44
N ALA A 134 -2.45 -12.59 -7.48
CA ALA A 134 -1.44 -11.82 -6.79
C ALA A 134 -1.60 -11.94 -5.26
N LEU A 135 -0.48 -12.07 -4.56
CA LEU A 135 -0.42 -12.06 -3.10
C LEU A 135 -0.46 -10.62 -2.58
N ILE A 136 -1.54 -9.93 -2.88
CA ILE A 136 -1.84 -8.55 -2.44
C ILE A 136 -3.22 -8.59 -1.78
N SER A 137 -3.30 -8.25 -0.49
CA SER A 137 -4.58 -8.20 0.22
C SER A 137 -5.41 -6.99 -0.24
N PRO A 138 -6.74 -6.97 -0.01
CA PRO A 138 -7.58 -5.79 -0.24
C PRO A 138 -7.14 -4.53 0.51
N PHE A 139 -6.26 -4.68 1.51
CA PHE A 139 -5.70 -3.59 2.30
C PHE A 139 -4.29 -3.20 1.86
N SER A 140 -3.88 -3.62 0.67
CA SER A 140 -2.52 -3.40 0.15
C SER A 140 -1.45 -4.00 1.06
N GLU A 141 -1.67 -5.19 1.60
CA GLU A 141 -0.62 -5.95 2.29
C GLU A 141 0.01 -6.92 1.30
N LEU A 142 1.34 -6.98 1.23
CA LEU A 142 2.06 -7.89 0.34
C LEU A 142 2.31 -9.23 1.04
N GLY A 143 2.28 -10.31 0.26
CA GLY A 143 2.70 -11.65 0.66
C GLY A 143 1.69 -12.41 1.54
N LEU A 144 2.04 -13.66 1.90
CA LEU A 144 1.26 -14.50 2.81
C LEU A 144 1.55 -14.15 4.27
N ASP A 145 0.60 -14.40 5.17
CA ASP A 145 0.87 -14.35 6.61
C ASP A 145 1.88 -15.44 7.02
N PRO A 146 2.56 -15.29 8.17
CA PRO A 146 3.50 -16.30 8.68
C PRO A 146 2.91 -17.71 8.83
N GLN A 147 1.57 -17.85 8.82
CA GLN A 147 0.84 -19.11 8.93
C GLN A 147 0.44 -19.73 7.57
N GLY A 148 0.81 -19.12 6.43
CA GLY A 148 0.60 -19.68 5.10
C GLY A 148 -0.79 -19.44 4.49
N THR A 149 -1.66 -18.69 5.16
CA THR A 149 -2.92 -18.18 4.62
C THR A 149 -2.71 -16.83 3.93
N MET A 150 -3.56 -16.50 2.93
CA MET A 150 -3.67 -15.10 2.46
C MET A 150 -3.87 -14.21 3.68
N ALA A 151 -3.12 -13.12 3.76
CA ALA A 151 -3.02 -12.32 4.97
C ALA A 151 -4.42 -11.91 5.44
N GLU A 152 -4.82 -12.40 6.62
CA GLU A 152 -6.06 -11.96 7.23
C GLU A 152 -5.72 -10.60 7.85
N SER A 153 -6.14 -9.52 7.19
CA SER A 153 -5.59 -8.20 7.50
C SER A 153 -5.64 -7.90 9.00
N ALA A 154 -4.49 -7.47 9.52
CA ALA A 154 -4.35 -7.05 10.92
C ALA A 154 -5.32 -5.91 11.28
N LEU A 155 -5.88 -5.23 10.27
CA LEU A 155 -6.89 -4.16 10.39
C LEU A 155 -8.30 -4.65 10.70
N THR A 156 -8.59 -5.96 10.60
CA THR A 156 -9.92 -6.51 10.96
C THR A 156 -10.17 -6.54 12.47
N ARG A 157 -9.13 -6.34 13.31
CA ARG A 157 -9.24 -6.34 14.77
C ARG A 157 -8.87 -5.00 15.40
N GLY A 158 -9.84 -4.09 15.38
CA GLY A 158 -9.89 -2.91 16.25
C GLY A 158 -8.90 -1.81 15.89
N SER A 159 -9.32 -0.56 16.09
CA SER A 159 -8.56 0.66 15.80
C SER A 159 -7.20 0.67 16.50
N LYS A 160 -6.15 0.20 15.81
CA LYS A 160 -4.78 0.29 16.30
C LYS A 160 -4.14 1.53 15.67
N GLN A 161 -3.89 2.51 16.51
CA GLN A 161 -3.28 3.79 16.18
C GLN A 161 -1.91 3.59 15.53
N LEU A 162 -1.76 4.06 14.30
CA LEU A 162 -0.50 4.06 13.56
C LEU A 162 0.19 5.40 13.75
N SER A 163 1.20 5.48 14.61
CA SER A 163 2.02 6.70 14.75
C SER A 163 3.30 6.57 13.91
N LEU A 164 3.28 7.13 12.70
CA LEU A 164 4.47 7.25 11.84
C LEU A 164 5.12 8.62 12.10
N LYS A 165 6.36 8.62 12.63
CA LYS A 165 7.19 9.81 12.75
C LYS A 165 8.38 9.66 11.80
N PHE A 166 8.28 10.21 10.60
CA PHE A 166 9.43 10.37 9.73
C PHE A 166 10.19 11.63 10.16
N ILE A 167 11.39 11.46 10.71
CA ILE A 167 12.36 12.55 10.81
C ILE A 167 13.19 12.46 9.55
N LEU A 168 12.85 13.29 8.55
CA LEU A 168 13.78 13.56 7.45
C LEU A 168 14.86 14.47 8.03
N LEU A 169 16.10 13.97 8.03
CA LEU A 169 17.29 14.73 8.41
C LEU A 169 17.56 15.85 7.42
#